data_AF-A0A7C9G0M6-F1
#
_entry.id   AF-A0A7C9G0M6-F1
#
_cell.length_a   1.000
_cell.length_b   1.000
_cell.length_c   1.000
_cell.angle_alpha   90.00
_cell.angle_beta   90.00
_cell.angle_gamma   90.00
#
_symmetry.space_group_name_H-M   'P 1'
#
loop_
_entity.id
_entity.type
_entity.pdbx_description
1 polymer ?
#
loop_
_entity_poly.entity_id
_entity_poly.type
_entity_poly.pdbx_seq_one_letter_code
_entity_poly.pdbx_strand_id
1 'polypeptide(L)'
;MMVGEIDVEANGIVLLDRKVLYEALGWTPLGPGERDLMSEFFSSDLGDEVIQKGAIVPLLSIDDGGYEIICRLASEQSTVEDLVVTENGCFPLLVKEGACFYDLEKLMHWPPGENGVDSKLKSGFYSVTINGFRSVESGRIVRAGYEFVCEPTSKLIEPTAEIDKYMRVFF
;
A
#
# COMPACT_ATOMS: atom_id res chain seq x y z
N MET A 1 -1.24 6.28 14.49
CA MET A 1 -0.81 7.04 13.30
C MET A 1 0.70 6.90 13.13
N MET A 2 1.11 6.45 11.95
CA MET A 2 2.48 6.40 11.47
C MET A 2 2.65 7.44 10.36
N VAL A 3 3.81 8.10 10.35
CA VAL A 3 4.26 8.95 9.24
C VAL A 3 5.66 8.49 8.86
N GLY A 4 5.87 8.26 7.57
CA GLY A 4 7.15 7.83 7.00
C GLY A 4 7.33 8.40 5.60
N GLU A 5 8.46 8.07 4.99
CA GLU A 5 8.79 8.45 3.62
C GLU A 5 9.11 7.20 2.82
N ILE A 6 8.79 7.21 1.54
CA ILE A 6 9.15 6.15 0.60
C ILE A 6 9.55 6.76 -0.74
N ASP A 7 10.67 6.30 -1.28
CA ASP A 7 11.09 6.60 -2.64
C ASP A 7 10.53 5.52 -3.56
N VAL A 8 9.87 5.94 -4.64
CA VAL A 8 9.22 5.07 -5.61
C VAL A 8 9.97 5.11 -6.93
N GLU A 9 10.35 3.92 -7.41
CA GLU A 9 11.12 3.69 -8.64
C GLU A 9 10.33 2.85 -9.68
N ALA A 10 9.21 2.24 -9.29
CA ALA A 10 8.36 1.44 -10.18
C ALA A 10 6.88 1.84 -10.17
N ASN A 11 6.59 3.15 -10.13
CA ASN A 11 5.23 3.70 -10.25
C ASN A 11 4.18 3.12 -9.29
N GLY A 12 4.60 2.60 -8.13
CA GLY A 12 3.68 2.00 -7.19
C GLY A 12 4.25 1.73 -5.81
N ILE A 13 3.34 1.62 -4.84
CA ILE A 13 3.59 1.27 -3.45
C ILE A 13 2.65 0.13 -3.08
N VAL A 14 3.13 -0.81 -2.28
CA VAL A 14 2.30 -1.88 -1.73
C VAL A 14 2.38 -1.88 -0.22
N LEU A 15 1.23 -2.00 0.45
CA LEU A 15 1.13 -2.31 1.88
C LEU A 15 0.76 -3.78 2.03
N LEU A 16 1.59 -4.55 2.74
CA LEU A 16 1.37 -5.98 2.90
C LEU A 16 1.87 -6.51 4.23
N ASP A 17 1.23 -7.58 4.71
CA ASP A 17 1.77 -8.45 5.76
C ASP A 17 2.42 -9.66 5.09
N ARG A 18 3.71 -9.87 5.32
CA ARG A 18 4.49 -10.93 4.66
C ARG A 18 3.89 -12.31 4.92
N LYS A 19 3.42 -12.59 6.13
CA LYS A 19 2.86 -13.89 6.49
C LYS A 19 1.57 -14.15 5.73
N VAL A 20 0.71 -13.14 5.64
CA VAL A 20 -0.55 -13.26 4.90
C VAL A 20 -0.28 -13.47 3.41
N LEU A 21 0.70 -12.76 2.84
CA LEU A 21 1.15 -12.97 1.46
C LEU A 21 1.65 -14.40 1.22
N TYR A 22 2.50 -14.92 2.09
CA TYR A 22 3.04 -16.29 1.98
C TYR A 22 1.95 -17.35 2.08
N GLU A 23 1.02 -17.20 3.02
CA GLU A 23 -0.13 -18.08 3.13
C GLU A 23 -1.04 -17.99 1.89
N ALA A 24 -1.26 -16.78 1.36
CA ALA A 24 -2.05 -16.57 0.15
C ALA A 24 -1.43 -17.26 -1.07
N LEU A 25 -0.10 -17.23 -1.17
CA LEU A 25 0.69 -17.87 -2.23
C LEU A 25 0.92 -19.37 -2.03
N GLY A 26 0.58 -19.92 -0.86
CA GLY A 26 0.93 -21.29 -0.49
C GLY A 26 2.44 -21.54 -0.52
N TRP A 27 3.25 -20.51 -0.23
CA TRP A 27 4.70 -20.52 -0.44
C TRP A 27 5.45 -20.02 0.79
N THR A 28 6.55 -20.68 1.12
CA THR A 28 7.48 -20.26 2.17
C THR A 28 8.84 -19.97 1.54
N PRO A 29 9.34 -18.72 1.58
CA PRO A 29 10.66 -18.39 1.05
C PRO A 29 11.78 -19.03 1.88
N LEU A 30 12.89 -19.38 1.23
CA LEU A 30 14.10 -19.92 1.88
C LEU A 30 15.20 -18.85 2.04
N GLY A 31 15.08 -17.73 1.32
CA GLY A 31 16.06 -16.65 1.25
C GLY A 31 15.54 -15.47 0.39
N PRO A 32 16.26 -14.35 0.36
CA PRO A 32 15.85 -13.16 -0.38
C PRO A 32 15.98 -13.34 -1.90
N GLY A 33 15.15 -12.63 -2.68
CA GLY A 33 15.25 -12.56 -4.14
C GLY A 33 14.85 -13.81 -4.91
N GLU A 34 14.09 -14.72 -4.30
CA GLU A 34 13.76 -16.03 -4.88
C GLU A 34 12.64 -16.01 -5.93
N ARG A 35 11.73 -15.03 -5.87
CA ARG A 35 10.53 -15.00 -6.70
C ARG A 35 10.24 -13.59 -7.23
N ASP A 36 9.92 -13.52 -8.52
CA ASP A 36 9.42 -12.31 -9.17
C ASP A 36 7.90 -12.24 -8.98
N LEU A 37 7.48 -11.68 -7.86
CA LEU A 37 6.07 -11.45 -7.57
C LEU A 37 5.49 -10.29 -8.41
N MET A 38 6.32 -9.37 -8.91
CA MET A 38 5.84 -8.26 -9.73
C MET A 38 5.26 -8.79 -11.04
N SER A 39 6.03 -9.60 -11.77
CA SER A 39 5.56 -10.22 -13.00
C SER A 39 4.30 -11.05 -12.78
N GLU A 40 4.26 -11.85 -11.71
CA GLU A 40 3.11 -12.69 -11.41
C GLU A 40 1.86 -11.88 -11.04
N PHE A 41 2.02 -10.77 -10.32
CA PHE A 41 0.93 -9.87 -9.94
C PHE A 41 0.23 -9.26 -11.16
N PHE A 42 0.97 -8.93 -12.22
CA PHE A 42 0.42 -8.29 -13.42
C PHE A 42 0.03 -9.27 -14.55
N SER A 43 0.62 -10.46 -14.59
CA SER A 43 0.45 -11.39 -15.72
C SER A 43 -0.52 -12.54 -15.45
N SER A 44 -1.11 -12.59 -14.26
CA SER A 44 -2.02 -13.66 -13.85
C SER A 44 -3.14 -13.17 -12.93
N ASP A 45 -4.12 -14.02 -12.66
CA ASP A 45 -5.19 -13.76 -11.69
C ASP A 45 -4.66 -13.64 -10.23
N LEU A 46 -3.35 -13.84 -10.03
CA LEU A 46 -2.73 -13.79 -8.71
C LEU A 46 -2.88 -12.40 -8.07
N GLY A 47 -2.79 -11.31 -8.85
CA GLY A 47 -2.97 -9.96 -8.33
C GLY A 47 -4.32 -9.77 -7.64
N ASP A 48 -5.39 -10.18 -8.32
CA ASP A 48 -6.74 -10.17 -7.76
C ASP A 48 -6.88 -11.12 -6.56
N GLU A 49 -6.29 -12.31 -6.64
CA GLU A 49 -6.37 -13.31 -5.58
C GLU A 49 -5.72 -12.84 -4.27
N VAL A 50 -4.51 -12.25 -4.34
CA VAL A 50 -3.81 -11.76 -3.14
C VAL A 50 -4.50 -10.54 -2.55
N ILE A 51 -5.12 -9.69 -3.38
CA ILE A 51 -5.95 -8.57 -2.91
C ILE A 51 -7.20 -9.11 -2.22
N GLN A 52 -7.95 -10.03 -2.83
CA GLN A 52 -9.16 -10.61 -2.24
C GLN A 52 -8.90 -11.32 -0.90
N LYS A 53 -7.71 -11.92 -0.75
CA LYS A 53 -7.24 -12.53 0.52
C LYS A 53 -6.77 -11.50 1.56
N GLY A 54 -6.75 -10.21 1.22
CA GLY A 54 -6.27 -9.11 2.05
C GLY A 54 -4.77 -9.15 2.30
N ALA A 55 -4.00 -9.78 1.41
CA ALA A 55 -2.55 -9.90 1.56
C ALA A 55 -1.80 -8.65 1.10
N ILE A 56 -2.33 -7.92 0.13
CA ILE A 56 -1.72 -6.73 -0.46
C ILE A 56 -2.79 -5.65 -0.65
N VAL A 57 -2.46 -4.42 -0.26
CA VAL A 57 -3.15 -3.20 -0.66
C VAL A 57 -2.24 -2.46 -1.65
N PRO A 58 -2.57 -2.45 -2.96
CA PRO A 58 -1.77 -1.80 -3.97
C PRO A 58 -2.16 -0.33 -4.16
N LEU A 59 -1.15 0.52 -4.35
CA LEU A 59 -1.27 1.86 -4.90
C LEU A 59 -0.41 1.90 -6.15
N LEU A 60 -1.05 1.92 -7.33
CA LEU A 60 -0.36 1.90 -8.62
C LEU A 60 -0.60 3.21 -9.39
N SER A 61 0.02 3.30 -10.57
CA SER A 61 -0.18 4.39 -11.52
C SER A 61 0.23 5.77 -10.97
N ILE A 62 1.21 5.80 -10.07
CA ILE A 62 1.79 7.02 -9.49
C ILE A 62 3.12 7.37 -10.18
N ASP A 63 3.58 8.61 -10.09
CA ASP A 63 4.88 9.00 -10.67
C ASP A 63 6.03 8.47 -9.79
N ASP A 64 7.23 8.31 -10.37
CA ASP A 64 8.42 8.01 -9.59
C ASP A 64 8.84 9.24 -8.78
N GLY A 65 9.30 9.03 -7.56
CA GLY A 65 9.71 10.11 -6.65
C GLY A 65 9.51 9.79 -5.17
N GLY A 66 9.88 10.75 -4.33
CA GLY A 66 9.72 10.65 -2.88
C GLY A 66 8.31 11.06 -2.44
N TYR A 67 7.68 10.23 -1.62
CA TYR A 67 6.35 10.45 -1.08
C TYR A 67 6.34 10.35 0.43
N GLU A 68 5.57 11.23 1.07
CA GLU A 68 5.16 11.03 2.46
C GLU A 68 4.07 9.95 2.51
N ILE A 69 4.20 9.01 3.45
CA ILE A 69 3.23 7.95 3.71
C ILE A 69 2.67 8.14 5.11
N ILE A 70 1.35 8.32 5.18
CA ILE A 70 0.62 8.38 6.43
C ILE A 70 -0.23 7.12 6.54
N CYS A 71 -0.03 6.34 7.59
CA CYS A 71 -0.92 5.21 7.91
C CYS A 71 -1.62 5.49 9.22
N ARG A 72 -2.95 5.54 9.19
CA ARG A 72 -3.75 5.86 10.37
C ARG A 72 -4.98 5.01 10.48
N LEU A 73 -5.50 4.87 11.69
CA LEU A 73 -6.85 4.35 11.88
C LEU A 73 -7.88 5.40 11.48
N ALA A 74 -9.05 4.98 11.00
CA ALA A 74 -10.15 5.88 10.66
C ALA A 74 -10.60 6.75 11.86
N SER A 75 -10.40 6.27 13.09
CA SER A 75 -10.69 7.01 14.33
C SER A 75 -9.64 8.08 14.69
N GLU A 76 -8.48 8.08 14.03
CA GLU A 76 -7.44 9.09 14.21
C GLU A 76 -7.69 10.26 13.27
N GLN A 77 -7.45 11.48 13.76
CA GLN A 77 -7.61 12.71 12.98
C GLN A 77 -6.61 12.74 11.82
N SER A 78 -7.10 13.08 10.61
CA SER A 78 -6.23 13.32 9.46
C SER A 78 -5.47 14.63 9.61
N THR A 79 -4.20 14.65 9.17
CA THR A 79 -3.37 15.86 9.09
C THR A 79 -3.29 16.42 7.67
N VAL A 80 -4.04 15.83 6.72
CA VAL A 80 -3.98 16.13 5.29
C VAL A 80 -5.37 16.20 4.64
N GLU A 81 -6.46 16.18 5.41
CA GLU A 81 -7.84 16.17 4.90
C GLU A 81 -8.10 17.30 3.89
N ASP A 82 -7.70 18.53 4.23
CA ASP A 82 -7.85 19.71 3.35
C ASP A 82 -6.87 19.71 2.15
N LEU A 83 -5.96 18.75 2.07
CA LEU A 83 -4.93 18.61 1.04
C LEU A 83 -5.22 17.46 0.06
N VAL A 84 -6.28 16.68 0.28
CA VAL A 84 -6.63 15.54 -0.57
C VAL A 84 -7.06 16.03 -1.95
N VAL A 85 -6.46 15.46 -3.00
CA VAL A 85 -6.75 15.78 -4.41
C VAL A 85 -7.28 14.59 -5.19
N THR A 86 -7.11 13.38 -4.67
CA THR A 86 -7.65 12.15 -5.25
C THR A 86 -7.86 11.10 -4.16
N GLU A 87 -8.80 10.20 -4.36
CA GLU A 87 -9.16 9.13 -3.43
C GLU A 87 -9.44 7.86 -4.23
N ASN A 88 -9.02 6.70 -3.71
CA ASN A 88 -9.45 5.39 -4.21
C ASN A 88 -10.49 4.77 -3.27
N GLY A 89 -11.23 3.77 -3.76
CA GLY A 89 -12.13 3.00 -2.93
C GLY A 89 -11.40 2.20 -1.85
N CYS A 90 -12.10 1.23 -1.26
CA CYS A 90 -11.55 0.45 -0.16
C CYS A 90 -10.93 -0.86 -0.65
N PHE A 91 -9.69 -1.13 -0.24
CA PHE A 91 -9.06 -2.44 -0.35
C PHE A 91 -9.17 -3.21 0.98
N PRO A 92 -9.37 -4.54 0.95
CA PRO A 92 -9.28 -5.35 2.16
C PRO A 92 -7.81 -5.55 2.57
N LEU A 93 -7.53 -5.56 3.87
CA LEU A 93 -6.23 -5.90 4.43
C LEU A 93 -6.40 -6.81 5.65
N LEU A 94 -5.65 -7.90 5.70
CA LEU A 94 -5.46 -8.73 6.89
C LEU A 94 -4.04 -8.52 7.40
N VAL A 95 -3.93 -8.21 8.69
CA VAL A 95 -2.64 -8.11 9.40
C VAL A 95 -2.58 -9.24 10.43
N LYS A 96 -1.51 -10.03 10.39
CA LYS A 96 -1.26 -11.13 11.34
C LYS A 96 -0.07 -10.84 12.26
N GLU A 97 1.05 -10.40 11.68
CA GLU A 97 2.29 -10.12 12.41
C GLU A 97 2.71 -8.66 12.29
N GLY A 98 2.39 -8.02 11.17
CA GLY A 98 2.68 -6.62 10.92
C GLY A 98 2.68 -6.33 9.42
N ALA A 99 2.06 -5.23 9.03
CA ALA A 99 2.05 -4.79 7.64
C ALA A 99 3.13 -3.71 7.41
N CYS A 100 3.82 -3.78 6.29
CA CYS A 100 4.84 -2.81 5.90
C CYS A 100 4.58 -2.30 4.48
N PHE A 101 5.00 -1.06 4.24
CA PHE A 101 5.03 -0.45 2.92
C PHE A 101 6.33 -0.79 2.19
N TYR A 102 6.21 -1.11 0.91
CA TYR A 102 7.32 -1.34 0.00
C TYR A 102 7.06 -0.58 -1.31
N ASP A 103 8.14 -0.14 -1.95
CA ASP A 103 8.10 0.15 -3.38
C ASP A 103 7.69 -1.12 -4.13
N LEU A 104 6.84 -0.98 -5.13
CA LEU A 104 6.43 -2.05 -6.03
C LEU A 104 7.64 -2.78 -6.66
N GLU A 105 8.74 -2.07 -6.94
CA GLU A 105 9.98 -2.66 -7.46
C GLU A 105 10.45 -3.84 -6.60
N LYS A 106 10.28 -3.77 -5.27
CA LYS A 106 10.74 -4.83 -4.36
C LYS A 106 10.07 -6.17 -4.61
N LEU A 107 8.93 -6.19 -5.31
CA LEU A 107 8.26 -7.43 -5.72
C LEU A 107 9.02 -8.18 -6.83
N MET A 108 9.91 -7.54 -7.60
CA MET A 108 10.71 -8.23 -8.63
C MET A 108 11.66 -9.28 -8.05
N HIS A 109 12.12 -9.05 -6.81
CA HIS A 109 13.06 -9.91 -6.12
C HIS A 109 12.59 -10.16 -4.67
N TRP A 110 11.53 -10.96 -4.53
CA TRP A 110 10.91 -11.23 -3.25
C TRP A 110 11.42 -12.53 -2.61
N PRO A 111 11.58 -12.59 -1.27
CA PRO A 111 11.48 -11.49 -0.30
C PRO A 111 12.62 -10.49 -0.43
N PRO A 112 12.40 -9.22 -0.09
CA PRO A 112 13.46 -8.24 -0.12
C PRO A 112 14.40 -8.48 1.05
N GLY A 113 15.70 -8.20 0.84
CA GLY A 113 16.71 -8.30 1.90
C GLY A 113 16.51 -7.28 3.03
N GLU A 114 15.80 -6.18 2.75
CA GLU A 114 15.49 -5.12 3.70
C GLU A 114 14.02 -5.17 4.15
N ASN A 115 13.74 -4.60 5.31
CA ASN A 115 12.37 -4.44 5.79
C ASN A 115 11.75 -3.18 5.19
N GLY A 116 10.45 -3.23 4.93
CA GLY A 116 9.70 -2.07 4.47
C GLY A 116 9.40 -1.10 5.62
N VAL A 117 8.71 -0.01 5.31
CA VAL A 117 8.28 0.96 6.31
C VAL A 117 7.12 0.38 7.11
N ASP A 118 7.31 0.17 8.42
CA ASP A 118 6.31 -0.44 9.30
C ASP A 118 5.07 0.44 9.45
N SER A 119 3.89 -0.08 9.11
CA SER A 119 2.60 0.63 9.19
C SER A 119 2.12 0.91 10.62
N LYS A 120 2.68 0.22 11.62
CA LYS A 120 2.23 0.21 13.02
C LYS A 120 0.80 -0.32 13.22
N LEU A 121 0.19 -0.92 12.20
CA LEU A 121 -1.09 -1.59 12.32
C LEU A 121 -0.96 -2.82 13.22
N LYS A 122 -1.94 -3.00 14.10
CA LYS A 122 -2.07 -4.21 14.91
C LYS A 122 -2.69 -5.33 14.09
N SER A 123 -2.57 -6.56 14.56
CA SER A 123 -3.26 -7.68 13.94
C SER A 123 -4.78 -7.46 13.90
N GLY A 124 -5.41 -7.84 12.79
CA GLY A 124 -6.83 -7.60 12.55
C GLY A 124 -7.18 -7.51 11.06
N PHE A 125 -8.47 -7.27 10.78
CA PHE A 125 -8.98 -6.99 9.46
C PHE A 125 -9.21 -5.49 9.32
N TYR A 126 -8.91 -4.95 8.14
CA TYR A 126 -9.09 -3.54 7.83
C TYR A 126 -9.72 -3.36 6.45
N SER A 127 -10.56 -2.34 6.34
CA SER A 127 -10.92 -1.67 5.10
C SER A 127 -9.98 -0.48 4.92
N VAL A 128 -9.23 -0.43 3.83
CA VAL A 128 -8.18 0.56 3.61
C VAL A 128 -8.55 1.47 2.45
N THR A 129 -8.81 2.74 2.75
CA THR A 129 -9.00 3.82 1.77
C THR A 129 -7.66 4.51 1.52
N ILE A 130 -7.38 4.90 0.28
CA ILE A 130 -6.13 5.58 -0.09
C ILE A 130 -6.46 6.98 -0.60
N ASN A 131 -5.94 8.00 0.09
CA ASN A 131 -6.07 9.40 -0.27
C ASN A 131 -4.73 9.93 -0.79
N GLY A 132 -4.69 10.41 -2.03
CA GLY A 132 -3.55 11.17 -2.54
C GLY A 132 -3.68 12.63 -2.16
N PHE A 133 -2.65 13.19 -1.53
CA PHE A 133 -2.67 14.58 -1.06
C PHE A 133 -1.46 15.38 -1.58
N ARG A 134 -1.63 16.71 -1.61
CA ARG A 134 -0.52 17.63 -1.88
C ARG A 134 -0.75 19.02 -1.29
N SER A 135 0.35 19.70 -0.98
CA SER A 135 0.38 21.12 -0.68
C SER A 135 1.19 21.87 -1.73
N VAL A 136 0.65 23.02 -2.18
CA VAL A 136 1.29 23.89 -3.16
C VAL A 136 1.53 25.26 -2.55
N GLU A 137 2.78 25.70 -2.55
CA GLU A 137 3.18 27.04 -2.12
C GLU A 137 3.89 27.77 -3.24
N SER A 138 3.45 28.99 -3.55
CA SER A 138 4.04 29.81 -4.64
C SER A 138 4.15 29.07 -5.98
N GLY A 139 3.17 28.23 -6.30
CA GLY A 139 3.13 27.43 -7.54
C GLY A 139 4.07 26.23 -7.57
N ARG A 140 4.64 25.82 -6.42
CA ARG A 140 5.49 24.63 -6.28
C ARG A 140 4.87 23.65 -5.31
N ILE A 141 4.93 22.37 -5.63
CA ILE A 141 4.56 21.30 -4.70
C ILE A 141 5.65 21.24 -3.63
N VAL A 142 5.27 21.47 -2.38
CA VAL A 142 6.19 21.45 -1.22
C VAL A 142 6.01 20.23 -0.34
N ARG A 143 4.89 19.52 -0.50
CA ARG A 143 4.52 18.32 0.23
C ARG A 143 3.57 17.50 -0.64
N ALA A 144 3.80 16.21 -0.77
CA ALA A 144 2.91 15.30 -1.46
C ALA A 144 3.08 13.88 -0.92
N GLY A 145 2.02 13.10 -1.01
CA GLY A 145 2.03 11.78 -0.42
C GLY A 145 0.69 11.08 -0.49
N TYR A 146 0.61 9.98 0.25
CA TYR A 146 -0.58 9.16 0.35
C TYR A 146 -0.92 8.86 1.80
N GLU A 147 -2.19 9.03 2.14
CA GLU A 147 -2.76 8.64 3.41
C GLU A 147 -3.56 7.33 3.24
N PHE A 148 -3.15 6.30 3.95
CA PHE A 148 -3.82 5.01 4.06
C PHE A 148 -4.69 5.02 5.32
N VAL A 149 -5.99 5.20 5.12
CA VAL A 149 -7.00 5.27 6.17
C VAL A 149 -7.54 3.86 6.43
N CYS A 150 -7.20 3.31 7.60
CA CYS A 150 -7.50 1.93 7.96
C CYS A 150 -8.69 1.89 8.92
N GLU A 151 -9.86 1.46 8.42
CA GLU A 151 -11.04 1.20 9.25
C GLU A 151 -11.04 -0.25 9.72
N PRO A 152 -10.99 -0.54 11.05
CA PRO A 152 -11.07 -1.91 11.54
C PRO A 152 -12.41 -2.57 11.20
N THR A 153 -12.35 -3.82 10.71
CA THR A 153 -13.54 -4.61 10.37
C THR A 153 -13.54 -5.95 11.10
N SER A 154 -14.68 -6.66 11.10
CA SER A 154 -14.77 -8.00 11.69
C SER A 154 -14.30 -9.13 10.75
N LYS A 155 -14.15 -8.83 9.45
CA LYS A 155 -13.75 -9.76 8.38
C LYS A 155 -13.27 -8.96 7.16
N LEU A 156 -12.65 -9.65 6.19
CA LEU A 156 -12.33 -9.05 4.90
C LEU A 156 -13.60 -8.48 4.24
N ILE A 157 -13.47 -7.29 3.68
CA ILE A 157 -14.52 -6.65 2.87
C ILE A 157 -14.42 -7.11 1.42
N GLU A 158 -15.51 -6.94 0.67
CA GLU A 158 -15.41 -6.93 -0.79
C GLU A 158 -14.72 -5.63 -1.22
N PRO A 159 -13.66 -5.69 -2.04
CA PRO A 159 -12.98 -4.49 -2.50
C PRO A 159 -13.92 -3.62 -3.33
N THR A 160 -13.87 -2.32 -3.11
CA THR A 160 -14.53 -1.30 -3.95
C THR A 160 -13.53 -0.42 -4.68
N ALA A 161 -12.23 -0.57 -4.34
CA ALA A 161 -11.14 0.12 -4.99
C ALA A 161 -10.84 -0.43 -6.39
N GLU A 162 -10.30 0.43 -7.24
CA GLU A 162 -9.81 0.09 -8.56
C GLU A 162 -8.28 -0.01 -8.50
N ILE A 163 -7.70 -1.14 -8.95
CA ILE A 163 -6.26 -1.42 -8.85
C ILE A 163 -5.42 -0.42 -9.65
N ASP A 164 -5.90 -0.04 -10.83
CA ASP A 164 -5.22 0.82 -11.80
C ASP A 164 -5.70 2.28 -11.75
N LYS A 165 -6.45 2.66 -10.71
CA LYS A 165 -6.97 4.02 -10.55
C LYS A 165 -5.85 5.05 -10.69
N TYR A 166 -6.12 6.11 -11.45
CA TYR A 166 -5.18 7.22 -11.59
C TYR A 166 -5.07 8.00 -10.27
N MET A 167 -3.96 7.79 -9.54
CA MET A 167 -3.72 8.34 -8.20
C MET A 167 -2.59 9.38 -8.14
N ARG A 168 -2.11 9.88 -9.28
CA ARG A 168 -0.99 10.84 -9.32
C ARG A 168 -1.29 12.12 -8.53
N VAL A 169 -0.26 12.68 -7.90
CA VAL A 169 -0.33 13.93 -7.12
C VAL A 169 0.62 15.03 -7.62
N PHE A 170 1.52 14.72 -8.55
CA PHE A 170 2.51 15.65 -9.12
C PHE A 170 2.07 16.32 -10.46
N PHE A 171 0.85 16.87 -10.51
CA PHE A 171 0.28 17.49 -11.73
C PHE A 171 0.02 19.01 -11.66
#